data_AF-A0A7J8E131-F1
#
_entry.id   AF-A0A7J8E131-F1
#
_cell.length_a   1.000
_cell.length_b   1.000
_cell.length_c   1.000
_cell.angle_alpha   90.00
_cell.angle_beta   90.00
_cell.angle_gamma   90.00
#
_symmetry.space_group_name_H-M   'P 1'
#
loop_
_entity.id
_entity.type
_entity.pdbx_description
1 polymer ?
#
loop_
_entity_poly.entity_id
_entity_poly.type
_entity_poly.pdbx_seq_one_letter_code
_entity_poly.pdbx_strand_id
1 'polypeptide(L)'
;MGEDRPLPPSSSGQTLLSTRLITEDKEGGLFTVTLFRKVIDDFKTKARENKFTVREFYYDEKEIEREREEMTRLLSDKKQQYGPLLRWLKVNFSEAFIAWVHIKALRVFVESVLRYGLPVNFQAVLLQPHKKSSTKRLREVLNSVFRHLDEVAAASILDASVEIPGLQLSNQDYFPYVYFHIDLSLLD
;
A
#
# COMPACT_ATOMS: atom_id res chain seq x y z
N MET A 1 44.22 -16.03 12.96
CA MET A 1 44.84 -16.24 14.28
C MET A 1 43.94 -15.57 15.31
N GLY A 2 42.98 -16.32 15.84
CA GLY A 2 42.18 -15.93 16.99
C GLY A 2 42.17 -17.13 17.91
N GLU A 3 42.79 -16.99 19.07
CA GLU A 3 42.96 -18.07 20.04
C GLU A 3 41.59 -18.53 20.57
N ASP A 4 41.27 -19.80 20.36
CA ASP A 4 40.27 -20.53 21.14
C ASP A 4 40.70 -20.52 22.60
N ARG A 5 40.12 -19.65 23.42
CA ARG A 5 40.26 -19.72 24.87
C ARG A 5 39.23 -20.70 25.42
N PRO A 6 39.64 -21.82 26.05
CA PRO A 6 38.70 -22.69 26.75
C PRO A 6 38.12 -21.93 27.95
N LEU A 7 36.80 -21.96 28.09
CA LEU A 7 36.14 -21.49 29.32
C LEU A 7 36.56 -22.38 30.51
N PRO A 8 36.73 -21.82 31.72
CA PRO A 8 37.18 -22.58 32.89
C PRO A 8 36.17 -23.67 33.28
N PRO A 9 36.63 -24.85 33.74
CA PRO A 9 35.74 -25.93 34.14
C PRO A 9 35.01 -25.56 35.42
N SER A 10 33.69 -25.40 35.38
CA SER A 10 32.88 -25.24 36.59
C SER A 10 32.78 -26.59 37.31
N SER A 11 33.20 -26.60 38.57
CA SER A 11 33.16 -27.71 39.52
C SER A 11 31.73 -28.16 39.83
N SER A 12 31.16 -29.04 39.00
CA SER A 12 30.10 -30.00 39.37
C SER A 12 29.65 -30.81 38.14
N GLY A 13 30.24 -32.00 37.95
CA GLY A 13 29.59 -33.16 37.32
C GLY A 13 28.99 -33.06 35.90
N GLN A 14 29.12 -31.98 35.14
CA GLN A 14 28.59 -31.90 33.77
C GLN A 14 29.68 -32.20 32.75
N THR A 15 29.75 -33.46 32.31
CA THR A 15 30.63 -33.86 31.20
C THR A 15 30.04 -33.37 29.88
N LEU A 16 30.32 -32.11 29.54
CA LEU A 16 30.19 -31.57 28.18
C LEU A 16 31.23 -32.26 27.30
N LEU A 17 30.82 -33.03 26.30
CA LEU A 17 31.77 -33.71 25.41
C LEU A 17 32.36 -32.77 24.35
N SER A 18 31.59 -31.77 23.89
CA SER A 18 32.07 -30.71 23.00
C SER A 18 31.04 -29.57 22.82
N THR A 19 31.52 -28.36 22.54
CA THR A 19 30.72 -27.20 22.13
C THR A 19 31.30 -26.64 20.83
N ARG A 20 30.48 -26.35 19.81
CA ARG A 20 30.93 -25.79 18.52
C ARG A 20 29.99 -24.71 18.02
N LEU A 21 30.53 -23.56 17.62
CA LEU A 21 29.79 -22.47 16.98
C LEU A 21 29.30 -22.88 15.59
N ILE A 22 28.02 -22.65 15.29
CA ILE A 22 27.38 -22.90 13.99
C ILE A 22 27.34 -21.61 13.18
N THR A 23 26.79 -20.55 13.77
CA THR A 23 26.61 -19.25 13.14
C THR A 23 26.62 -18.16 14.22
N GLU A 24 26.99 -16.95 13.85
CA GLU A 24 27.07 -15.79 14.73
C GLU A 24 26.52 -14.58 13.98
N ASP A 25 25.71 -13.79 14.67
CA ASP A 25 25.23 -12.50 14.21
C ASP A 25 25.62 -11.39 15.19
N LYS A 26 25.03 -10.20 15.04
CA LYS A 26 25.36 -9.03 15.88
C LYS A 26 24.79 -9.11 17.30
N GLU A 27 23.85 -10.03 17.54
CA GLU A 27 23.10 -10.14 18.79
C GLU A 27 23.51 -11.39 19.59
N GLY A 28 24.07 -12.41 18.93
CA GLY A 28 24.65 -13.57 19.59
C GLY A 28 25.17 -14.66 18.66
N GLY A 29 25.56 -15.78 19.28
CA GLY A 29 26.06 -16.98 18.59
C GLY A 29 25.16 -18.19 18.82
N LEU A 30 24.97 -18.99 17.77
CA LEU A 30 24.30 -20.29 17.84
C LEU A 30 25.35 -21.39 17.98
N PHE A 31 25.25 -22.18 19.04
CA PHE A 31 26.19 -23.25 19.36
C PHE A 31 25.51 -24.62 19.35
N THR A 32 26.22 -25.64 18.88
CA THR A 32 25.93 -27.05 19.17
C THR A 32 26.61 -27.48 20.45
N VAL A 33 25.94 -28.34 21.23
CA VAL A 33 26.49 -28.91 22.46
C VAL A 33 26.21 -30.41 22.49
N THR A 34 27.24 -31.22 22.73
CA THR A 34 27.11 -32.67 22.87
C THR A 34 27.00 -33.04 24.36
N LEU A 35 25.87 -33.62 24.73
CA LEU A 35 25.50 -33.93 26.13
C LEU A 35 25.09 -35.40 26.28
N PHE A 36 25.26 -35.94 27.49
CA PHE A 36 24.63 -37.20 27.85
C PHE A 36 23.12 -37.01 28.06
N ARG A 37 22.31 -37.99 27.64
CA ARG A 37 20.84 -37.89 27.69
C ARG A 37 20.28 -37.63 29.10
N LYS A 38 20.94 -38.18 30.12
CA LYS A 38 20.51 -38.06 31.53
C LYS A 38 20.69 -36.65 32.11
N VAL A 39 21.52 -35.81 31.50
CA VAL A 39 21.86 -34.46 32.03
C VAL A 39 21.24 -33.32 31.21
N ILE A 40 20.34 -33.63 30.27
CA ILE A 40 19.73 -32.62 29.39
C ILE A 40 18.92 -31.59 30.19
N ASP A 41 18.11 -32.03 31.17
CA ASP A 41 17.24 -31.13 31.93
C ASP A 41 18.04 -30.23 32.89
N ASP A 42 19.07 -30.78 33.53
CA ASP A 42 20.02 -30.02 34.36
C ASP A 42 20.76 -28.98 33.52
N PHE A 43 21.18 -29.34 32.29
CA PHE A 43 21.80 -28.41 31.36
C PHE A 43 20.85 -27.30 30.93
N LYS A 44 19.60 -27.62 30.56
CA LYS A 44 18.59 -26.61 30.18
C LYS A 44 18.36 -25.60 31.31
N THR A 45 18.27 -26.09 32.55
CA THR A 45 18.08 -25.24 33.73
C THR A 45 19.26 -24.29 33.91
N LYS A 46 20.49 -24.82 33.91
CA LYS A 46 21.71 -24.03 34.10
C LYS A 46 21.99 -23.07 32.94
N ALA A 47 21.69 -23.46 31.72
CA ALA A 47 21.79 -22.59 30.54
C ALA A 47 20.86 -21.38 30.67
N ARG A 48 19.61 -21.61 31.10
CA ARG A 48 18.62 -20.54 31.30
C ARG A 48 19.03 -19.59 32.43
N GLU A 49 19.57 -20.10 33.54
CA GLU A 49 20.14 -19.28 34.63
C GLU A 49 21.26 -18.34 34.14
N ASN A 50 22.07 -18.81 33.19
CA ASN A 50 23.14 -18.05 32.57
C ASN A 50 22.70 -17.25 31.34
N LYS A 51 21.39 -17.05 31.15
CA LYS A 51 20.78 -16.29 30.05
C LYS A 51 21.03 -16.86 28.65
N PHE A 52 21.36 -18.15 28.54
CA PHE A 52 21.36 -18.86 27.28
C PHE A 52 19.98 -19.44 26.98
N THR A 53 19.54 -19.31 25.73
CA THR A 53 18.28 -19.92 25.27
C THR A 53 18.58 -21.26 24.61
N VAL A 54 18.05 -22.35 25.17
CA VAL A 54 18.20 -23.69 24.59
C VAL A 54 17.04 -23.93 23.62
N ARG A 55 17.37 -24.05 22.32
CA ARG A 55 16.39 -24.37 21.27
C ARG A 55 16.26 -25.89 21.16
N GLU A 56 15.03 -26.39 21.31
CA GLU A 56 14.74 -27.78 21.01
C GLU A 56 14.73 -27.97 19.48
N PHE A 57 15.61 -28.83 19.01
CA PHE A 57 15.72 -29.16 17.59
C PHE A 57 15.87 -30.67 17.47
N TYR A 58 14.92 -31.28 16.78
CA TYR A 58 14.97 -32.68 16.40
C TYR A 58 15.32 -32.70 14.92
N TYR A 59 16.46 -33.28 14.59
CA TYR A 59 16.85 -33.44 13.20
C TYR A 59 15.94 -34.47 12.55
N ASP A 60 15.08 -34.01 11.65
CA ASP A 60 14.26 -34.84 10.77
C ASP A 60 14.55 -34.45 9.32
N GLU A 61 15.30 -35.30 8.64
CA GLU A 61 15.70 -35.08 7.24
C GLU A 61 14.50 -34.94 6.31
N LYS A 62 13.38 -35.63 6.60
CA LYS A 62 12.17 -35.56 5.77
C LYS A 62 11.45 -34.23 5.94
N GLU A 63 11.40 -33.71 7.16
CA GLU A 63 10.79 -32.39 7.43
C GLU A 63 11.61 -31.28 6.77
N ILE A 64 12.94 -31.34 6.86
CA ILE A 64 13.84 -30.35 6.24
C ILE A 64 13.70 -30.35 4.71
N GLU A 65 13.63 -31.53 4.08
CA GLU A 65 13.44 -31.61 2.63
C GLU A 65 12.05 -31.11 2.22
N ARG A 66 11.00 -31.45 2.99
CA ARG A 66 9.64 -30.94 2.73
C ARG A 66 9.57 -29.41 2.79
N GLU A 67 10.17 -28.80 3.81
CA GLU A 67 10.23 -27.33 3.94
C GLU A 67 10.98 -26.70 2.77
N ARG A 68 12.07 -27.33 2.30
CA ARG A 68 12.84 -26.85 1.16
C ARG A 68 12.08 -26.95 -0.15
N GLU A 69 11.37 -28.06 -0.38
CA GLU A 69 10.49 -28.25 -1.52
C GLU A 69 9.33 -27.24 -1.51
N GLU A 70 8.71 -27.03 -0.34
CA GLU A 70 7.63 -26.05 -0.18
C GLU A 70 8.11 -24.63 -0.48
N MET A 71 9.27 -24.22 0.05
CA MET A 71 9.87 -22.93 -0.25
C MET A 71 10.11 -22.75 -1.76
N THR A 72 10.65 -23.79 -2.41
CA THR A 72 10.93 -23.76 -3.85
C THR A 72 9.64 -23.67 -4.66
N ARG A 73 8.62 -24.43 -4.26
CA ARG A 73 7.28 -24.38 -4.87
C ARG A 73 6.66 -23.00 -4.73
N LEU A 74 6.65 -22.42 -3.53
CA LEU A 74 6.07 -21.09 -3.28
C LEU A 74 6.77 -20.00 -4.09
N LEU A 75 8.10 -20.06 -4.23
CA LEU A 75 8.84 -19.12 -5.07
C LEU A 75 8.50 -19.28 -6.56
N SER A 76 8.34 -20.53 -7.02
CA SER A 76 7.90 -20.83 -8.39
C SER A 76 6.48 -20.31 -8.64
N ASP A 77 5.54 -20.62 -7.75
CA ASP A 77 4.13 -20.21 -7.84
C ASP A 77 4.01 -18.69 -7.87
N LYS A 78 4.73 -17.98 -7.00
CA LYS A 78 4.80 -16.51 -7.02
C LYS A 78 5.25 -15.98 -8.38
N LYS A 79 6.31 -16.56 -8.94
CA LYS A 79 6.86 -16.15 -10.24
C LYS A 79 5.89 -16.44 -11.38
N GLN A 80 5.22 -17.60 -11.34
CA GLN A 80 4.23 -18.00 -12.34
C GLN A 80 2.98 -17.11 -12.29
N GLN A 81 2.49 -16.76 -11.10
CA GLN A 81 1.30 -15.93 -10.91
C GLN A 81 1.53 -14.45 -11.25
N TYR A 82 2.76 -13.95 -11.10
CA TYR A 82 3.07 -12.53 -11.30
C TYR A 82 2.71 -12.04 -12.71
N GLY A 83 3.06 -12.80 -13.75
CA GLY A 83 2.79 -12.42 -15.14
C GLY A 83 1.30 -12.30 -15.47
N PRO A 84 0.48 -13.34 -15.22
CA PRO A 84 -0.96 -13.30 -15.37
C PRO A 84 -1.62 -12.21 -14.55
N LEU A 85 -1.21 -12.03 -13.29
CA LEU A 85 -1.73 -10.97 -12.42
C LEU A 85 -1.50 -9.59 -13.01
N LEU A 86 -0.27 -9.30 -13.47
CA LEU A 86 0.04 -8.01 -14.07
C LEU A 86 -0.76 -7.75 -15.34
N ARG A 87 -0.94 -8.78 -16.18
CA ARG A 87 -1.78 -8.67 -17.38
C ARG A 87 -3.24 -8.37 -17.02
N TRP A 88 -3.77 -9.09 -16.03
CA TRP A 88 -5.14 -8.90 -15.56
C TRP A 88 -5.32 -7.49 -14.98
N LEU A 89 -4.39 -7.03 -14.14
CA LEU A 89 -4.43 -5.67 -13.58
C LEU A 89 -4.40 -4.60 -14.67
N LYS A 90 -3.56 -4.74 -15.69
CA LYS A 90 -3.50 -3.77 -16.80
C LYS A 90 -4.84 -3.62 -17.53
N VAL A 91 -5.50 -4.74 -17.84
CA VAL A 91 -6.80 -4.74 -18.52
C VAL A 91 -7.88 -4.15 -17.62
N ASN A 92 -7.98 -4.60 -16.37
CA ASN A 92 -9.04 -4.14 -15.47
C ASN A 92 -8.84 -2.67 -15.06
N PHE A 93 -7.59 -2.22 -14.94
CA PHE A 93 -7.30 -0.82 -14.70
C PHE A 93 -7.72 0.06 -15.88
N SER A 94 -7.45 -0.35 -17.13
CA SER A 94 -7.88 0.42 -18.30
C SER A 94 -9.41 0.52 -18.39
N GLU A 95 -10.12 -0.60 -18.16
CA GLU A 95 -11.59 -0.60 -18.14
C GLU A 95 -12.16 0.30 -17.03
N ALA A 96 -11.61 0.20 -15.81
CA ALA A 96 -12.03 1.05 -14.69
C ALA A 96 -11.76 2.53 -14.95
N PHE A 97 -10.62 2.87 -15.55
CA PHE A 97 -10.26 4.24 -15.90
C PHE A 97 -11.20 4.80 -16.97
N ILE A 98 -11.52 4.01 -18.01
CA ILE A 98 -12.49 4.38 -19.04
C ILE A 98 -13.86 4.64 -18.41
N ALA A 99 -14.35 3.73 -17.56
CA ALA A 99 -15.63 3.89 -16.88
C ALA A 99 -15.66 5.17 -16.00
N TRP A 100 -14.57 5.46 -15.30
CA TRP A 100 -14.45 6.68 -14.50
C TRP A 100 -14.54 7.96 -15.35
N VAL A 101 -13.88 7.99 -16.51
CA VAL A 101 -13.98 9.12 -17.46
C VAL A 101 -15.41 9.26 -18.01
N HIS A 102 -16.10 8.16 -18.30
CA HIS A 102 -17.50 8.20 -18.73
C HIS A 102 -18.40 8.82 -17.65
N ILE A 103 -18.20 8.46 -16.37
CA ILE A 103 -18.94 9.07 -15.27
C ILE A 103 -18.66 10.57 -15.19
N LYS A 104 -17.42 11.03 -15.40
CA LYS A 104 -17.11 12.46 -15.45
C LYS A 104 -17.82 13.16 -16.61
N ALA A 105 -17.84 12.56 -17.80
CA ALA A 105 -18.55 13.10 -18.95
C ALA A 105 -20.06 13.22 -18.70
N LEU A 106 -20.68 12.19 -18.11
CA LEU A 106 -22.10 12.23 -17.72
C LEU A 106 -22.37 13.32 -16.67
N ARG A 107 -21.50 13.48 -15.68
CA ARG A 107 -21.64 14.55 -14.67
C ARG A 107 -21.54 15.94 -15.29
N VAL A 108 -20.57 16.18 -16.19
CA VAL A 108 -20.46 17.44 -16.93
C VAL A 108 -21.72 17.70 -17.73
N PHE A 109 -22.23 16.70 -18.45
CA PHE A 109 -23.46 16.82 -19.24
C PHE A 109 -24.68 17.17 -18.38
N VAL A 110 -24.95 16.39 -17.32
CA VAL A 110 -26.11 16.61 -16.43
C VAL A 110 -26.04 17.99 -15.79
N GLU A 111 -24.88 18.40 -15.26
CA GLU A 111 -24.75 19.71 -14.61
C GLU A 111 -24.87 20.87 -15.61
N SER A 112 -24.42 20.68 -16.85
CA SER A 112 -24.58 21.68 -17.91
C SER A 112 -26.05 21.84 -18.33
N VAL A 113 -26.81 20.73 -18.41
CA VAL A 113 -28.26 20.78 -18.67
C VAL A 113 -29.00 21.44 -17.51
N LEU A 114 -28.67 21.09 -16.26
CA LEU A 114 -29.31 21.68 -15.08
C LEU A 114 -29.03 23.18 -14.96
N ARG A 115 -27.83 23.62 -15.38
CA ARG A 115 -27.41 25.02 -15.23
C ARG A 115 -27.84 25.91 -16.39
N TYR A 116 -27.79 25.42 -17.62
CA TYR A 116 -28.02 26.21 -18.83
C TYR A 116 -29.33 25.87 -19.56
N GLY A 117 -30.01 24.80 -19.17
CA GLY A 117 -31.30 24.39 -19.74
C GLY A 117 -31.19 23.71 -21.10
N LEU A 118 -32.35 23.60 -21.77
CA LEU A 118 -32.51 23.03 -23.10
C LEU A 118 -32.85 24.12 -24.13
N PRO A 119 -32.50 23.93 -25.42
CA PRO A 119 -31.79 22.78 -25.99
C PRO A 119 -30.30 22.74 -25.60
N VAL A 120 -29.70 21.54 -25.64
CA VAL A 120 -28.29 21.33 -25.30
C VAL A 120 -27.40 22.09 -26.30
N ASN A 121 -26.91 23.26 -25.90
CA ASN A 121 -26.02 24.10 -26.70
C ASN A 121 -24.78 24.49 -25.90
N PHE A 122 -23.97 23.50 -25.56
CA PHE A 122 -22.71 23.69 -24.85
C PHE A 122 -21.63 22.75 -25.39
N GLN A 123 -20.38 23.19 -25.29
CA GLN A 123 -19.21 22.41 -25.68
C GLN A 123 -18.35 22.15 -24.45
N ALA A 124 -18.20 20.88 -24.07
CA ALA A 124 -17.28 20.49 -23.02
C ALA A 124 -15.83 20.50 -23.55
N VAL A 125 -14.89 20.95 -22.72
CA VAL A 125 -13.45 21.05 -23.04
C VAL A 125 -12.63 20.48 -21.89
N LEU A 126 -11.63 19.65 -22.22
CA LEU A 126 -10.64 19.17 -21.27
C LEU A 126 -9.42 20.11 -21.27
N LEU A 127 -9.07 20.63 -20.09
CA LEU A 127 -7.94 21.54 -19.92
C LEU A 127 -6.86 20.89 -19.05
N GLN A 128 -5.64 20.77 -19.59
CA GLN A 128 -4.45 20.32 -18.87
C GLN A 128 -3.44 21.47 -18.73
N PRO A 129 -3.40 22.17 -17.59
CA PRO A 129 -2.45 23.26 -17.36
C PRO A 129 -1.02 22.72 -17.29
N HIS A 130 -0.10 23.28 -18.08
CA HIS A 130 1.30 22.83 -18.12
C HIS A 130 2.06 23.11 -16.80
N LYS A 131 1.67 24.15 -16.05
CA LYS A 131 2.29 24.48 -14.76
C LYS A 131 1.21 24.68 -13.71
N LYS A 132 1.37 24.11 -12.51
CA LYS A 132 0.44 24.31 -11.38
C LYS A 132 0.21 25.81 -11.09
N SER A 133 1.23 26.64 -11.23
CA SER A 133 1.14 28.12 -11.07
C SER A 133 0.27 28.82 -12.12
N SER A 134 0.12 28.26 -13.32
CA SER A 134 -0.71 28.84 -14.38
C SER A 134 -2.21 28.64 -14.16
N THR A 135 -2.59 27.69 -13.30
CA THR A 135 -3.98 27.37 -12.97
C THR A 135 -4.72 28.57 -12.38
N LYS A 136 -4.06 29.37 -11.53
CA LYS A 136 -4.68 30.54 -10.91
C LYS A 136 -5.08 31.58 -11.98
N ARG A 137 -4.13 31.95 -12.85
CA ARG A 137 -4.36 32.89 -13.94
C ARG A 137 -5.40 32.36 -14.94
N LEU A 138 -5.38 31.06 -15.23
CA LEU A 138 -6.40 30.43 -16.08
C LEU A 138 -7.81 30.58 -15.49
N ARG A 139 -7.97 30.32 -14.18
CA ARG A 139 -9.26 30.52 -13.49
C ARG A 139 -9.72 31.98 -13.54
N GLU A 140 -8.82 32.94 -13.33
CA GLU A 140 -9.14 34.37 -13.43
C GLU A 140 -9.66 34.76 -14.82
N VAL A 141 -9.00 34.30 -15.89
CA VAL A 141 -9.44 34.58 -17.27
C VAL A 141 -10.78 33.91 -17.58
N LEU A 142 -10.94 32.63 -17.23
CA LEU A 142 -12.21 31.92 -17.46
C LEU A 142 -13.37 32.56 -16.71
N ASN A 143 -13.15 32.98 -15.46
CA ASN A 143 -14.15 33.70 -14.68
C ASN A 143 -14.54 35.03 -15.34
N SER A 144 -13.57 35.77 -15.87
CA SER A 144 -13.87 37.03 -16.56
C SER A 144 -14.65 36.83 -17.86
N VAL A 145 -14.33 35.80 -18.66
CA VAL A 145 -14.99 35.53 -19.95
C VAL A 145 -16.41 35.02 -19.73
N PHE A 146 -16.61 34.12 -18.77
CA PHE A 146 -17.90 33.43 -18.55
C PHE A 146 -18.78 34.07 -17.47
N ARG A 147 -18.38 35.22 -16.89
CA ARG A 147 -19.15 35.92 -15.84
C ARG A 147 -20.64 36.11 -16.18
N HIS A 148 -20.94 36.37 -17.44
CA HIS A 148 -22.32 36.57 -17.93
C HIS A 148 -23.23 35.34 -17.75
N LEU A 149 -22.66 34.13 -17.64
CA LEU A 149 -23.42 32.90 -17.39
C LEU A 149 -23.90 32.77 -15.93
N ASP A 150 -23.32 33.56 -15.02
CA ASP A 150 -23.67 33.54 -13.60
C ASP A 150 -25.06 34.15 -13.35
N GLU A 151 -25.42 35.17 -14.11
CA GLU A 151 -26.75 35.79 -14.06
C GLU A 151 -27.85 34.82 -14.53
N VAL A 152 -27.53 33.96 -15.51
CA VAL A 152 -28.40 32.89 -16.00
C VAL A 152 -28.56 31.78 -14.95
N ALA A 153 -27.48 31.42 -14.26
CA ALA A 153 -27.50 30.42 -13.19
C ALA A 153 -28.27 30.92 -11.94
N ALA A 154 -28.15 32.21 -11.59
CA ALA A 154 -28.94 32.79 -10.51
C ALA A 154 -30.44 32.81 -10.86
N ALA A 155 -30.80 33.08 -12.12
CA ALA A 155 -32.19 33.02 -12.58
C ALA A 155 -32.78 31.59 -12.54
N SER A 156 -31.98 30.56 -12.84
CA SER A 156 -32.43 29.16 -12.75
C SER A 156 -32.48 28.62 -11.31
N ILE A 157 -31.61 29.10 -10.41
CA ILE A 157 -31.66 28.77 -8.97
C ILE A 157 -32.92 29.36 -8.31
N LEU A 158 -33.36 30.55 -8.72
CA LEU A 158 -34.60 31.16 -8.21
C LEU A 158 -35.84 30.33 -8.57
N ASP A 159 -35.85 29.69 -9.75
CA ASP A 159 -36.93 28.81 -10.21
C ASP A 159 -36.90 27.42 -9.53
N ALA A 160 -35.72 27.00 -9.06
CA ALA A 160 -35.49 25.73 -8.35
C ALA A 160 -35.52 25.85 -6.82
N SER A 161 -36.04 26.95 -6.26
CA SER A 161 -36.07 27.24 -4.82
C SER A 161 -37.06 26.36 -4.05
N VAL A 162 -36.76 25.06 -3.96
CA VAL A 162 -37.17 24.20 -2.84
C VAL A 162 -36.00 24.17 -1.87
N GLU A 163 -35.99 25.11 -0.92
CA GLU A 163 -35.03 25.11 0.18
C GLU A 163 -35.20 23.83 1.02
N ILE A 164 -34.23 22.92 0.98
CA ILE A 164 -34.13 21.80 1.93
C ILE A 164 -33.23 22.26 3.08
N PRO A 165 -33.75 22.48 4.30
CA PRO A 165 -32.95 22.92 5.44
C PRO A 165 -31.96 21.80 5.85
N GLY A 166 -30.67 22.11 5.93
CA GLY A 166 -29.62 21.21 6.43
C GLY A 166 -28.57 20.77 5.41
N LEU A 167 -28.72 21.10 4.13
CA LEU A 167 -27.72 20.81 3.09
C LEU A 167 -26.79 22.01 2.89
N GLN A 168 -25.78 22.18 3.76
CA GLN A 168 -24.71 23.15 3.53
C GLN A 168 -23.83 22.70 2.35
N LEU A 169 -24.22 23.07 1.13
CA LEU A 169 -23.44 22.90 -0.10
C LEU A 169 -22.31 23.94 -0.21
N SER A 170 -21.77 24.42 0.91
CA SER A 170 -20.94 25.62 0.99
C SER A 170 -19.46 25.30 1.17
N ASN A 171 -18.88 24.47 0.29
CA ASN A 171 -17.42 24.35 0.17
C ASN A 171 -16.94 23.85 -1.21
N GLN A 172 -17.82 23.85 -2.23
CA GLN A 172 -17.41 23.55 -3.61
C GLN A 172 -16.96 24.85 -4.27
N ASP A 173 -15.82 24.82 -4.97
CA ASP A 173 -15.36 25.96 -5.77
C ASP A 173 -16.44 26.30 -6.81
N TYR A 174 -17.17 27.39 -6.58
CA TYR A 174 -18.19 27.87 -7.50
C TYR A 174 -17.55 28.70 -8.62
N PHE A 175 -17.79 28.29 -9.85
CA PHE A 175 -17.38 29.00 -11.07
C PHE A 175 -18.61 29.29 -11.93
N PRO A 176 -18.64 30.36 -12.76
CA PRO A 176 -19.75 30.65 -13.66
C PRO A 176 -19.90 29.63 -14.81
N TYR A 177 -18.90 28.75 -14.97
CA TYR A 177 -18.91 27.59 -15.85
C TYR A 177 -18.97 26.28 -15.06
N VAL A 178 -19.50 25.21 -15.67
CA VAL A 178 -19.44 23.85 -15.09
C VAL A 178 -18.00 23.37 -15.06
N TYR A 179 -17.54 22.90 -13.90
CA TYR A 179 -16.15 22.51 -13.68
C TYR A 179 -16.06 21.21 -12.89
N PHE A 180 -15.25 20.28 -13.39
CA PHE A 180 -14.88 19.06 -12.67
C PHE A 180 -13.38 18.85 -12.72
N HIS A 181 -12.78 18.68 -11.54
CA HIS A 181 -11.38 18.29 -11.43
C HIS A 181 -11.20 16.78 -11.72
N ILE A 182 -10.16 16.47 -12.49
CA ILE A 182 -9.67 15.12 -12.75
C ILE A 182 -8.30 15.04 -12.07
N ASP A 183 -8.21 14.26 -11.00
CA ASP A 183 -6.94 14.01 -10.31
C ASP A 183 -6.26 12.78 -10.92
N LEU A 184 -5.01 12.96 -11.35
CA LEU A 184 -4.16 11.91 -11.94
C LEU A 184 -2.95 11.61 -11.05
N SER A 185 -2.95 12.04 -9.78
CA SER A 185 -1.84 11.83 -8.83
C SER A 185 -1.41 10.36 -8.66
N LEU A 186 -2.31 9.41 -8.94
CA LEU A 186 -2.02 7.98 -8.89
C LEU A 186 -1.21 7.46 -10.10
N LEU A 187 -1.05 8.28 -11.15
CA LEU A 187 -0.30 7.95 -12.37
C LEU A 187 1.11 8.58 -12.41
N ASP A 188 1.43 9.49 -11.48
CA ASP A 188 2.77 10.09 -11.29
C ASP A 188 3.65 9.19 -10.39
#